data_AF-A0A7X6RTJ1-F1
#
_entry.id   AF-A0A7X6RTJ1-F1
#
_cell.length_a   1.000
_cell.length_b   1.000
_cell.length_c   1.000
_cell.angle_alpha   90.00
_cell.angle_beta   90.00
_cell.angle_gamma   90.00
#
_symmetry.space_group_name_H-M   'P 1'
#
loop_
_entity.id
_entity.type
_entity.pdbx_description
1 polymer ?
#
loop_
_entity_poly.entity_id
_entity_poly.type
_entity_poly.pdbx_seq_one_letter_code
_entity_poly.pdbx_strand_id
1 'polypeptide(L)'
;MNTGKSCSSASETREAAKRLALELGKLNLKPLPQPGMVLVVKRGSQEQSVRLMRADSGQWHWFWMWEPFRTQDAWEYEQGLPIGREQDMARRLLSVLEIADAGEKTS
;
A
#
# COMPACT_ATOMS: atom_id res chain seq x y z
N MET A 1 -24.95 15.36 20.73
CA MET A 1 -24.67 14.24 19.82
C MET A 1 -24.44 14.81 18.43
N ASN A 2 -23.25 14.67 17.84
CA ASN A 2 -22.97 15.11 16.46
C ASN A 2 -22.28 13.97 15.69
N THR A 3 -23.07 13.08 15.11
CA THR A 3 -22.67 11.90 14.32
C THR A 3 -22.57 12.23 12.82
N GLY A 4 -21.81 13.28 12.47
CA GLY A 4 -21.70 13.75 11.08
C GLY A 4 -20.36 13.52 10.38
N LYS A 5 -19.27 13.20 11.10
CA LYS A 5 -17.91 13.18 10.52
C LYS A 5 -17.42 11.82 10.00
N SER A 6 -18.12 10.73 10.28
CA SER A 6 -17.58 9.37 10.01
C SER A 6 -17.75 8.87 8.57
N CYS A 7 -18.67 9.44 7.77
CA CYS A 7 -18.91 8.98 6.40
C CYS A 7 -17.86 9.46 5.38
N SER A 8 -17.25 10.63 5.59
CA SER A 8 -16.36 11.24 4.59
C SER A 8 -15.01 10.53 4.48
N SER A 9 -14.39 10.17 5.61
CA SER A 9 -13.07 9.53 5.62
C SER A 9 -13.09 8.07 5.16
N ALA A 10 -14.13 7.32 5.49
CA ALA A 10 -14.28 5.94 5.02
C ALA A 10 -14.51 5.88 3.50
N SER A 11 -15.23 6.86 2.95
CA SER A 11 -15.41 7.00 1.50
C SER A 11 -14.09 7.35 0.81
N GLU A 12 -13.35 8.34 1.33
CA GLU A 12 -12.09 8.81 0.76
C GLU A 12 -11.01 7.72 0.70
N THR A 13 -10.83 6.99 1.80
CA THR A 13 -9.86 5.88 1.89
C THR A 13 -10.19 4.73 0.95
N ARG A 14 -11.48 4.41 0.81
CA ARG A 14 -11.96 3.38 -0.12
C ARG A 14 -11.74 3.80 -1.58
N GLU A 15 -12.01 5.05 -1.93
CA GLU A 15 -11.77 5.56 -3.29
C GLU A 15 -10.28 5.62 -3.62
N ALA A 16 -9.42 6.00 -2.66
CA ALA A 16 -7.98 5.94 -2.82
C ALA A 16 -7.50 4.49 -3.11
N ALA A 17 -8.00 3.51 -2.35
CA ALA A 17 -7.66 2.10 -2.59
C ALA A 17 -8.10 1.61 -3.97
N LYS A 18 -9.30 2.00 -4.44
CA LYS A 18 -9.76 1.68 -5.80
C LYS A 18 -8.88 2.31 -6.87
N ARG A 19 -8.51 3.59 -6.71
CA ARG A 19 -7.59 4.28 -7.64
C ARG A 19 -6.25 3.56 -7.71
N LEU A 20 -5.68 3.19 -6.57
CA LEU A 20 -4.42 2.46 -6.54
C LEU A 20 -4.56 1.09 -7.23
N ALA A 21 -5.61 0.33 -6.92
CA ALA A 21 -5.85 -0.96 -7.56
C ALA A 21 -6.00 -0.84 -9.09
N LEU A 22 -6.65 0.21 -9.58
CA LEU A 22 -6.76 0.49 -11.01
C LEU A 22 -5.40 0.77 -11.65
N GLU A 23 -4.58 1.63 -11.05
CA GLU A 23 -3.24 1.95 -11.57
C GLU A 23 -2.31 0.73 -11.55
N LEU A 24 -2.40 -0.11 -10.51
CA LEU A 24 -1.67 -1.37 -10.42
C LEU A 24 -2.10 -2.37 -11.52
N GLY A 25 -3.40 -2.45 -11.80
CA GLY A 25 -3.93 -3.29 -12.88
C GLY A 25 -3.38 -2.91 -14.26
N LYS A 26 -3.17 -1.62 -14.53
CA LYS A 26 -2.53 -1.14 -15.77
C LYS A 26 -1.07 -1.61 -15.91
N LEU A 27 -0.41 -1.93 -14.81
CA LEU A 27 0.97 -2.41 -14.75
C LEU A 27 1.06 -3.94 -14.68
N ASN A 28 -0.05 -4.66 -14.92
CA ASN A 28 -0.16 -6.11 -14.76
C ASN A 28 0.18 -6.62 -13.34
N LEU A 29 0.07 -5.75 -12.33
CA LEU A 29 0.19 -6.12 -10.93
C LEU A 29 -1.18 -6.58 -10.39
N LYS A 30 -1.16 -7.52 -9.45
CA LYS A 30 -2.39 -8.07 -8.85
C LYS A 30 -2.61 -7.49 -7.46
N PRO A 31 -3.47 -6.47 -7.28
CA PRO A 31 -3.84 -5.96 -5.97
C PRO A 31 -4.84 -6.90 -5.29
N LEU A 32 -4.60 -7.21 -4.01
CA LEU A 32 -5.45 -8.04 -3.16
C LEU A 32 -5.77 -7.27 -1.88
N PRO A 33 -7.01 -6.79 -1.71
CA PRO A 33 -7.41 -6.07 -0.50
C PRO A 33 -7.44 -7.01 0.70
N GLN A 34 -6.98 -6.51 1.84
CA GLN A 34 -6.95 -7.19 3.13
C GLN A 34 -7.63 -6.33 4.21
N PRO A 35 -8.08 -6.93 5.33
CA PRO A 35 -8.59 -6.18 6.47
C PRO A 35 -7.61 -5.09 6.96
N GLY A 36 -8.15 -4.01 7.55
CA GLY A 36 -7.31 -2.97 8.15
C GLY A 36 -6.73 -1.95 7.16
N MET A 37 -7.35 -1.77 5.98
CA MET A 37 -6.92 -0.88 4.90
C MET A 37 -5.57 -1.26 4.29
N VAL A 38 -5.30 -2.56 4.24
CA VAL A 38 -4.09 -3.13 3.65
C VAL A 38 -4.38 -3.57 2.21
N LEU A 39 -3.43 -3.34 1.31
CA LEU A 39 -3.44 -3.83 -0.06
C LEU A 39 -2.14 -4.62 -0.28
N VAL A 40 -2.28 -5.90 -0.58
CA VAL A 40 -1.14 -6.75 -0.97
C VAL A 40 -1.02 -6.71 -2.48
N VAL A 41 0.16 -6.38 -2.99
CA VAL A 41 0.42 -6.24 -4.42
C VAL A 41 1.36 -7.35 -4.84
N LYS A 42 0.94 -8.16 -5.81
CA LYS A 42 1.69 -9.34 -6.25
C LYS A 42 2.20 -9.21 -7.69
N ARG A 43 3.40 -9.74 -7.92
CA ARG A 43 4.00 -10.00 -9.23
C ARG A 43 4.83 -11.29 -9.19
N GLY A 44 4.37 -12.34 -9.86
CA GLY A 44 5.07 -13.64 -9.80
C GLY A 44 5.08 -14.20 -8.38
N SER A 45 6.26 -14.58 -7.88
CA SER A 45 6.52 -14.99 -6.49
C SER A 45 6.59 -13.80 -5.52
N GLN A 46 6.83 -12.58 -6.03
CA GLN A 46 7.02 -11.40 -5.22
C GLN A 46 5.69 -10.81 -4.73
N GLU A 47 5.70 -10.34 -3.49
CA GLU A 47 4.60 -9.56 -2.92
C GLU A 47 5.11 -8.39 -2.08
N GLN A 48 4.32 -7.32 -2.09
CA GLN A 48 4.57 -6.15 -1.25
C GLN A 48 3.24 -5.69 -0.66
N SER A 49 3.24 -5.50 0.65
CA SER A 49 2.09 -4.99 1.38
C SER A 49 2.20 -3.47 1.54
N VAL A 50 1.08 -2.78 1.31
CA VAL A 50 0.93 -1.35 1.64
C VAL A 50 -0.32 -1.12 2.46
N ARG A 51 -0.28 -0.14 3.36
CA ARG A 51 -1.40 0.21 4.23
C ARG A 51 -1.72 1.69 4.15
N LEU A 52 -3.00 2.02 4.17
CA LEU A 52 -3.42 3.41 4.30
C LEU A 52 -3.55 3.79 5.78
N MET A 53 -2.77 4.77 6.22
CA MET A 53 -2.76 5.27 7.60
C MET A 53 -2.67 6.79 7.64
N ARG A 54 -3.01 7.40 8.78
CA ARG A 54 -2.78 8.82 9.01
C ARG A 54 -1.31 9.03 9.39
N ALA A 55 -0.62 9.92 8.69
CA ALA A 55 0.69 10.41 9.10
C ALA A 55 0.56 11.37 10.31
N ASP A 56 1.68 11.74 10.92
CA ASP A 56 1.71 12.68 12.06
C ASP A 56 1.11 14.05 11.72
N SER A 57 1.15 14.44 10.44
CA SER A 57 0.49 15.64 9.91
C SER A 57 -1.05 15.56 9.92
N GLY A 58 -1.60 14.40 10.29
CA GLY A 58 -3.02 14.11 10.22
C GLY A 58 -3.51 13.85 8.79
N GLN A 59 -2.66 13.76 7.77
CA GLN A 59 -3.06 13.45 6.39
C GLN A 59 -2.95 11.95 6.08
N TRP A 60 -3.87 11.44 5.24
CA TRP A 60 -3.81 10.05 4.79
C TRP A 60 -2.63 9.80 3.85
N HIS A 61 -1.84 8.79 4.16
CA HIS A 61 -0.71 8.33 3.37
C HIS A 61 -0.76 6.82 3.19
N TRP A 62 -0.21 6.37 2.05
CA TRP A 62 0.18 4.99 1.85
C TRP A 62 1.49 4.75 2.59
N PHE A 63 1.57 3.64 3.32
CA PHE A 63 2.77 3.18 4.01
C PHE A 63 3.19 1.83 3.45
N TRP A 64 4.48 1.63 3.25
CA TRP A 64 5.05 0.31 3.01
C TRP A 64 4.98 -0.49 4.30
N MET A 65 4.69 -1.77 4.18
CA MET A 65 4.76 -2.72 5.27
C MET A 65 5.90 -3.68 5.00
N TRP A 66 6.88 -3.71 5.89
CA TRP A 66 7.99 -4.64 5.83
C TRP A 66 7.79 -5.72 6.90
N GLU A 67 7.96 -6.97 6.50
CA GLU A 67 7.93 -8.08 7.45
C GLU A 67 9.03 -7.86 8.50
N PRO A 68 8.74 -8.14 9.78
CA PRO A 68 9.71 -7.93 10.83
C PRO A 68 10.95 -8.81 10.63
N PHE A 69 12.13 -8.21 10.76
CA PHE A 69 13.37 -8.98 10.71
C PHE A 69 13.54 -9.84 11.98
N ARG A 70 13.40 -11.15 11.79
CA ARG A 70 13.75 -12.27 12.68
C ARG A 70 13.06 -12.37 14.05
N THR A 71 12.62 -11.30 14.71
CA THR A 71 12.07 -11.39 16.10
C THR A 71 11.26 -10.19 16.60
N GLN A 72 10.98 -9.15 15.79
CA GLN A 72 10.13 -8.05 16.25
C GLN A 72 8.65 -8.39 16.00
N ASP A 73 7.80 -8.41 17.02
CA ASP A 73 6.36 -8.67 16.86
C ASP A 73 5.61 -7.55 16.12
N ALA A 74 6.30 -6.47 15.75
CA ALA A 74 5.74 -5.30 15.10
C ALA A 74 6.20 -5.22 13.64
N TRP A 75 5.23 -5.10 12.73
CA TRP A 75 5.49 -4.71 11.35
C TRP A 75 6.20 -3.37 11.30
N GLU A 76 7.21 -3.26 10.45
CA GLU A 76 7.87 -1.98 10.17
C GLU A 76 7.06 -1.24 9.11
N TYR A 77 6.82 0.05 9.36
CA TYR A 77 6.06 0.91 8.47
C TYR A 77 6.93 2.05 7.97
N GLU A 78 7.05 2.18 6.65
CA GLU A 78 7.73 3.30 6.01
C GLU A 78 6.70 4.18 5.31
N GLN A 79 6.71 5.49 5.61
CA GLN A 79 5.78 6.42 4.98
C GLN A 79 6.07 6.55 3.49
N GLY A 80 5.07 6.23 2.67
CA GLY A 80 5.08 6.43 1.23
C GLY A 80 4.45 7.76 0.83
N LEU A 81 3.53 7.71 -0.13
CA LEU A 81 2.93 8.90 -0.74
C LEU A 81 1.56 9.23 -0.14
N PRO A 82 1.15 10.52 -0.13
CA PRO A 82 -0.21 10.90 0.24
C PRO A 82 -1.22 10.30 -0.75
N ILE A 83 -2.47 10.19 -0.31
CA ILE A 83 -3.59 9.89 -1.23
C ILE A 83 -3.69 10.94 -2.36
N GLY A 84 -4.17 10.53 -3.53
CA GLY A 84 -4.18 11.34 -4.74
C GLY A 84 -2.92 11.20 -5.61
N ARG A 85 -1.91 10.46 -5.12
CA ARG A 85 -0.67 10.12 -5.86
C ARG A 85 -0.64 8.64 -6.24
N GLU A 86 -1.79 7.99 -6.39
CA GLU A 86 -1.88 6.54 -6.57
C GLU A 86 -1.12 6.01 -7.79
N GLN A 87 -1.07 6.79 -8.88
CA GLN A 87 -0.30 6.42 -10.08
C GLN A 87 1.20 6.31 -9.79
N ASP A 88 1.76 7.26 -9.04
CA ASP A 88 3.17 7.23 -8.66
C ASP A 88 3.45 6.16 -7.61
N MET A 89 2.50 5.92 -6.72
CA MET A 89 2.59 4.80 -5.76
C MET A 89 2.64 3.46 -6.49
N ALA A 90 1.80 3.26 -7.52
CA ALA A 90 1.81 2.06 -8.34
C ALA A 90 3.15 1.86 -9.07
N ARG A 91 3.74 2.93 -9.61
CA ARG A 91 5.08 2.88 -10.23
C ARG A 91 6.17 2.49 -9.23
N ARG A 92 6.15 3.06 -8.02
CA ARG A 92 7.10 2.69 -6.97
C ARG A 92 6.96 1.23 -6.55
N LEU A 93 5.72 0.75 -6.42
CA LEU A 93 5.42 -0.65 -6.10
C LEU A 93 5.98 -1.60 -7.16
N LEU A 94 5.83 -1.25 -8.44
CA LEU A 94 6.42 -2.01 -9.54
C LEU A 94 7.94 -2.12 -9.39
N SER A 95 8.63 -1.00 -9.16
CA SER A 95 10.09 -0.98 -9.02
C SER A 95 10.58 -1.82 -7.85
N VAL A 96 9.90 -1.78 -6.70
CA VAL A 96 10.25 -2.60 -5.53
C VAL A 96 10.13 -4.09 -5.87
N LEU A 97 9.03 -4.50 -6.49
CA LEU A 97 8.81 -5.90 -6.88
C LEU A 97 9.80 -6.37 -7.95
N GLU A 98 10.26 -5.49 -8.85
CA GLU A 98 11.30 -5.80 -9.85
C GLU A 98 12.67 -6.02 -9.22
N ILE A 99 13.04 -5.19 -8.24
CA ILE A 99 14.30 -5.35 -7.52
C ILE A 99 14.31 -6.68 -6.75
N ALA A 100 13.19 -7.01 -6.10
CA ALA A 100 13.08 -8.26 -5.34
C ALA A 100 13.14 -9.50 -6.24
N ASP A 101 12.43 -9.51 -7.37
CA ASP A 101 12.50 -10.59 -8.37
C ASP A 101 13.90 -10.75 -8.98
N ALA A 102 14.63 -9.65 -9.20
CA ALA A 102 16.01 -9.69 -9.67
C ALA A 102 16.96 -10.31 -8.63
N GLY A 103 16.78 -9.99 -7.35
CA GLY A 103 17.58 -10.54 -6.26
C GLY A 103 17.41 -12.05 -6.08
N GLU A 104 16.18 -12.56 -6.22
CA GLU A 104 15.93 -14.01 -6.19
C GLU A 104 16.62 -14.76 -7.33
N LYS A 105 16.65 -14.20 -8.53
CA LYS A 105 17.26 -14.85 -9.70
C LYS A 105 18.78 -14.95 -9.64
N THR A 106 19.43 -14.15 -8.79
CA THR A 106 20.88 -14.13 -8.61
C THR A 106 21.38 -14.93 -7.41
N SER A 107 20.46 -15.44 -6.58
CA SER A 107 20.75 -16.24 -5.37
C SER A 107 20.67 -17.74 -5.65
#